data_AF-A0A1L9WPL2-F1
#
_entry.id   AF-A0A1L9WPL2-F1
#
_cell.length_a   1.000
_cell.length_b   1.000
_cell.length_c   1.000
_cell.angle_alpha   90.00
_cell.angle_beta   90.00
_cell.angle_gamma   90.00
#
_symmetry.space_group_name_H-M   'P 1'
#
loop_
_entity.id
_entity.type
_entity.pdbx_description
1 polymer ?
#
loop_
_entity_poly.entity_id
_entity_poly.type
_entity_poly.pdbx_seq_one_letter_code
_entity_poly.pdbx_strand_id
1 'polypeptide(L)'
;MSTFGDYDAVRRDIAAQLKKPDYDDGSAGPVFVRLAWHSAGTYDAESDTGGSNGAGMRYEAEGGDPANAGLQFGRAFLEPVKEKHPWITYSDLWTLAGVVAIKEMGGPEVPWQPGRTDLVDDSKVPPRGRLPDGALGADHLRFIFYRMGFNDQEIVALAGGHNLGRCHTDRSGFEGPWVNNPTRFSNQFFNLLLKLEWTPKKLGNGMSQFVFVDPDAEEGDEMLMMLPTDIALKTDPKFQEWVLKYAKDKELFFDHFAKAFAKLIELGIKRDEKGLVINADNVRGGYISAPKKSDTPTGPPRQSKKEAVRARL
;
A
#
# COMPACT_ATOMS: atom_id res chain seq x y z
N MET A 1 -8.01 -23.15 19.78
CA MET A 1 -8.26 -23.18 18.33
C MET A 1 -9.13 -21.98 17.99
N SER A 2 -8.85 -21.28 16.89
CA SER A 2 -9.66 -20.13 16.44
C SER A 2 -11.04 -20.57 15.93
N THR A 3 -12.06 -19.76 16.17
CA THR A 3 -13.41 -19.95 15.61
C THR A 3 -13.48 -19.42 14.18
N PHE A 4 -14.00 -20.21 13.24
CA PHE A 4 -14.20 -19.79 11.86
C PHE A 4 -15.10 -18.54 11.80
N GLY A 5 -14.68 -17.51 11.06
CA GLY A 5 -15.46 -16.29 10.88
C GLY A 5 -15.40 -15.31 12.06
N ASP A 6 -14.65 -15.60 13.12
CA ASP A 6 -14.39 -14.65 14.22
C ASP A 6 -13.32 -13.63 13.80
N TYR A 7 -13.72 -12.71 12.91
CA TYR A 7 -12.84 -11.66 12.42
C TYR A 7 -12.44 -10.65 13.51
N ASP A 8 -13.21 -10.52 14.59
CA ASP A 8 -12.84 -9.66 15.71
C ASP A 8 -11.64 -10.22 16.48
N ALA A 9 -11.56 -11.55 16.65
CA ALA A 9 -10.35 -12.18 17.16
C ALA A 9 -9.14 -11.94 16.25
N VAL A 10 -9.33 -12.02 14.93
CA VAL A 10 -8.26 -11.72 13.97
C VAL A 10 -7.80 -10.27 14.09
N ARG A 11 -8.73 -9.30 14.18
CA ARG A 11 -8.40 -7.87 14.37
C ARG A 11 -7.56 -7.63 15.61
N ARG A 12 -7.92 -8.24 16.74
CA ARG A 12 -7.14 -8.13 18.00
C ARG A 12 -5.73 -8.70 17.83
N ASP A 13 -5.59 -9.83 17.16
CA ASP A 13 -4.29 -10.47 16.95
C ASP A 13 -3.41 -9.69 15.95
N ILE A 14 -4.01 -9.03 14.94
CA ILE A 14 -3.29 -8.09 14.07
C ILE A 14 -2.82 -6.87 14.86
N ALA A 15 -3.69 -6.26 15.69
CA ALA A 15 -3.32 -5.10 16.49
C ALA A 15 -2.13 -5.41 17.42
N ALA A 16 -2.08 -6.63 17.96
CA ALA A 16 -0.94 -7.13 18.74
C ALA A 16 0.37 -7.25 17.94
N GLN A 17 0.33 -7.26 16.61
CA GLN A 17 1.52 -7.25 15.74
C GLN A 17 2.03 -5.85 15.40
N LEU A 18 1.33 -4.77 15.77
CA LEU A 18 1.73 -3.43 15.38
C LEU A 18 3.03 -2.97 16.02
N LYS A 19 3.25 -3.24 17.31
CA LYS A 19 4.49 -2.84 17.99
C LYS A 19 5.65 -3.74 17.56
N LYS A 20 6.65 -3.17 16.88
CA LYS A 20 7.89 -3.83 16.44
C LYS A 20 9.10 -2.94 16.73
N PRO A 21 9.65 -2.93 17.96
CA PRO A 21 10.71 -2.00 18.37
C PRO A 21 11.94 -1.99 17.45
N ASP A 22 12.27 -3.14 16.85
CA ASP A 22 13.43 -3.31 15.98
C ASP A 22 13.12 -3.08 14.48
N TYR A 23 11.94 -2.56 14.15
CA TYR A 23 11.52 -2.31 12.76
C TYR A 23 11.06 -0.85 12.57
N ASP A 24 11.78 -0.13 11.71
CA ASP A 24 11.53 1.26 11.35
C ASP A 24 11.22 2.10 12.61
N ASP A 25 10.11 2.83 12.63
CA ASP A 25 9.69 3.71 13.73
C ASP A 25 9.06 2.95 14.92
N GLY A 26 9.51 1.73 15.18
CA GLY A 26 8.98 0.86 16.23
C GLY A 26 7.62 0.23 15.89
N SER A 27 7.17 0.29 14.63
CA SER A 27 5.81 -0.07 14.23
C SER A 27 5.71 -0.79 12.88
N ALA A 28 4.94 -1.88 12.84
CA ALA A 28 4.51 -2.56 11.60
C ALA A 28 3.28 -1.92 10.94
N GLY A 29 2.64 -0.93 11.59
CA GLY A 29 1.43 -0.30 11.08
C GLY A 29 1.58 0.23 9.66
N PRO A 30 2.59 1.06 9.36
CA PRO A 30 2.79 1.59 8.00
C PRO A 30 2.99 0.50 6.95
N VAL A 31 3.75 -0.57 7.25
CA VAL A 31 3.97 -1.66 6.29
C VAL A 31 2.70 -2.51 6.07
N PHE A 32 1.80 -2.64 7.05
CA PHE A 32 0.50 -3.27 6.85
C PHE A 32 -0.41 -2.45 5.94
N VAL A 33 -0.43 -1.13 6.10
CA VAL A 33 -1.18 -0.24 5.19
C VAL A 33 -0.62 -0.35 3.77
N ARG A 34 0.71 -0.31 3.62
CA ARG A 34 1.35 -0.50 2.32
C ARG A 34 1.06 -1.89 1.73
N LEU A 35 1.10 -2.96 2.52
CA LEU A 35 0.80 -4.31 2.05
C LEU A 35 -0.63 -4.42 1.52
N ALA A 36 -1.60 -3.86 2.22
CA ALA A 36 -3.00 -3.80 1.77
C ALA A 36 -3.18 -2.92 0.52
N TRP A 37 -2.47 -1.78 0.44
CA TRP A 37 -2.46 -0.93 -0.75
C TRP A 37 -1.91 -1.69 -1.95
N HIS A 38 -0.74 -2.30 -1.82
CA HIS A 38 -0.05 -3.00 -2.91
C HIS A 38 -0.77 -4.27 -3.35
N SER A 39 -1.42 -5.01 -2.44
CA SER A 39 -2.23 -6.16 -2.82
C SER A 39 -3.43 -5.77 -3.66
N ALA A 40 -3.96 -4.56 -3.49
CA ALA A 40 -5.09 -4.06 -4.26
C ALA A 40 -4.69 -3.22 -5.50
N GLY A 41 -3.52 -2.57 -5.45
CA GLY A 41 -3.05 -1.59 -6.43
C GLY A 41 -2.71 -2.14 -7.82
N THR A 42 -2.66 -3.46 -7.96
CA THR A 42 -2.38 -4.13 -9.24
C THR A 42 -3.62 -4.32 -10.12
N TYR A 43 -4.80 -3.91 -9.65
CA TYR A 43 -6.04 -4.06 -10.40
C TYR A 43 -6.01 -3.31 -11.74
N ASP A 44 -6.57 -3.96 -12.75
CA ASP A 44 -6.81 -3.43 -14.08
C ASP A 44 -8.26 -3.71 -14.49
N ALA A 45 -9.06 -2.67 -14.71
CA ALA A 45 -10.48 -2.81 -15.01
C ALA A 45 -10.75 -3.38 -16.41
N GLU A 46 -9.82 -3.21 -17.36
CA GLU A 46 -9.99 -3.71 -18.73
C GLU A 46 -9.82 -5.23 -18.80
N SER A 47 -8.76 -5.77 -18.19
CA SER A 47 -8.52 -7.21 -18.15
C SER A 47 -9.20 -7.93 -16.98
N ASP A 48 -9.74 -7.20 -16.00
CA ASP A 48 -10.30 -7.72 -14.74
C ASP A 48 -9.30 -8.63 -14.00
N THR A 49 -8.03 -8.23 -13.96
CA THR A 49 -6.93 -8.96 -13.30
C THR A 49 -6.20 -8.11 -12.27
N GLY A 50 -5.51 -8.78 -11.34
CA GLY A 50 -4.90 -8.12 -10.17
C GLY A 50 -5.96 -7.74 -9.13
N GLY A 51 -5.58 -6.87 -8.20
CA GLY A 51 -6.45 -6.51 -7.08
C GLY A 51 -6.35 -7.47 -5.90
N SER A 52 -7.11 -7.17 -4.85
CA SER A 52 -6.89 -7.77 -3.52
C SER A 52 -7.34 -9.22 -3.38
N ASN A 53 -8.03 -9.77 -4.39
CA ASN A 53 -8.46 -11.16 -4.43
C ASN A 53 -7.34 -12.05 -4.99
N GLY A 54 -6.83 -12.99 -4.20
CA GLY A 54 -5.90 -14.02 -4.67
C GLY A 54 -4.59 -14.11 -3.91
N ALA A 55 -4.24 -13.07 -3.13
CA ALA A 55 -2.97 -12.98 -2.41
C ALA A 55 -1.76 -13.27 -3.33
N GLY A 56 -1.75 -12.67 -4.52
CA GLY A 56 -0.78 -12.96 -5.59
C GLY A 56 0.67 -12.65 -5.20
N MET A 57 0.92 -11.73 -4.27
CA MET A 57 2.24 -11.48 -3.68
C MET A 57 2.85 -12.69 -2.93
N ARG A 58 2.12 -13.80 -2.75
CA ARG A 58 2.71 -15.08 -2.31
C ARG A 58 3.56 -15.76 -3.40
N TYR A 59 3.39 -15.36 -4.65
CA TYR A 59 4.09 -15.90 -5.82
C TYR A 59 5.15 -14.91 -6.30
N GLU A 60 6.25 -15.41 -6.87
CA GLU A 60 7.39 -14.57 -7.24
C GLU A 60 7.10 -13.57 -8.37
N ALA A 61 6.17 -13.92 -9.26
CA ALA A 61 5.78 -13.04 -10.35
C ALA A 61 5.33 -11.65 -9.84
N GLU A 62 4.62 -11.60 -8.71
CA GLU A 62 4.18 -10.35 -8.07
C GLU A 62 4.97 -10.01 -6.80
N GLY A 63 5.22 -10.98 -5.91
CA GLY A 63 5.96 -10.78 -4.66
C GLY A 63 7.41 -10.36 -4.85
N GLY A 64 8.02 -10.72 -5.99
CA GLY A 64 9.35 -10.29 -6.40
C GLY A 64 9.38 -9.07 -7.33
N ASP A 65 8.24 -8.43 -7.59
CA ASP A 65 8.21 -7.13 -8.26
C ASP A 65 9.03 -6.12 -7.42
N PRO A 66 9.99 -5.39 -8.00
CA PRO A 66 10.74 -4.36 -7.28
C PRO A 66 9.85 -3.34 -6.56
N ALA A 67 8.67 -3.02 -7.09
CA ALA A 67 7.72 -2.12 -6.43
C ALA A 67 7.17 -2.69 -5.11
N ASN A 68 7.23 -4.02 -4.91
CA ASN A 68 6.82 -4.73 -3.70
C ASN A 68 7.99 -4.99 -2.72
N ALA A 69 9.20 -4.50 -3.02
CA ALA A 69 10.34 -4.63 -2.11
C ALA A 69 10.01 -4.11 -0.70
N GLY A 70 10.36 -4.88 0.33
CA GLY A 70 10.05 -4.61 1.73
C GLY A 70 8.72 -5.21 2.22
N LEU A 71 7.80 -5.60 1.34
CA LEU A 71 6.52 -6.19 1.76
C LEU A 71 6.65 -7.62 2.30
N GLN A 72 7.82 -8.26 2.15
CA GLN A 72 8.13 -9.50 2.86
C GLN A 72 8.08 -9.33 4.38
N PHE A 73 8.42 -8.16 4.92
CA PHE A 73 8.32 -7.90 6.36
C PHE A 73 6.86 -7.89 6.82
N GLY A 74 5.99 -7.16 6.12
CA GLY A 74 4.56 -7.13 6.41
C GLY A 74 3.91 -8.52 6.34
N ARG A 75 4.27 -9.32 5.33
CA ARG A 75 3.82 -10.72 5.21
C ARG A 75 4.31 -11.56 6.40
N ALA A 76 5.61 -11.52 6.69
CA ALA A 76 6.21 -12.28 7.79
C ALA A 76 5.62 -11.92 9.17
N PHE A 77 5.36 -10.64 9.43
CA PHE A 77 4.77 -10.20 10.70
C PHE A 77 3.31 -10.65 10.89
N LEU A 78 2.61 -11.02 9.81
CA LEU A 78 1.25 -11.54 9.87
C LEU A 78 1.18 -13.07 9.95
N GLU A 79 2.30 -13.79 9.76
CA GLU A 79 2.34 -15.25 9.86
C GLU A 79 1.88 -15.79 11.22
N PRO A 80 2.27 -15.21 12.39
CA PRO A 80 1.74 -15.67 13.68
C PRO A 80 0.21 -15.54 13.79
N VAL A 81 -0.38 -14.52 13.15
CA VAL A 81 -1.84 -14.35 13.08
C VAL A 81 -2.45 -15.44 12.20
N LYS A 82 -1.83 -15.70 11.04
CA LYS A 82 -2.26 -16.76 10.11
C LYS A 82 -2.22 -18.14 10.74
N GLU A 83 -1.16 -18.47 11.47
CA GLU A 83 -0.98 -19.74 12.19
C GLU A 83 -2.07 -19.94 13.25
N LYS A 84 -2.41 -18.86 13.97
CA LYS A 84 -3.47 -18.88 14.99
C LYS A 84 -4.87 -18.99 14.38
N HIS A 85 -5.07 -18.41 13.19
CA HIS A 85 -6.34 -18.39 12.44
C HIS A 85 -6.19 -19.05 11.06
N PRO A 86 -5.95 -20.37 10.97
CA PRO A 86 -5.62 -21.03 9.72
C PRO A 86 -6.76 -20.97 8.68
N TRP A 87 -7.98 -20.67 9.10
CA TRP A 87 -9.15 -20.54 8.23
C TRP A 87 -9.19 -19.23 7.43
N ILE A 88 -8.55 -18.15 7.87
CA ILE A 88 -8.60 -16.86 7.15
C ILE A 88 -7.71 -16.93 5.90
N THR A 89 -8.17 -16.44 4.76
CA THR A 89 -7.34 -16.34 3.56
C THR A 89 -6.27 -15.27 3.74
N TYR A 90 -5.14 -15.38 3.05
CA TYR A 90 -4.13 -14.31 3.03
C TYR A 90 -4.70 -13.02 2.44
N SER A 91 -5.59 -13.15 1.45
CA SER A 91 -6.27 -12.02 0.81
C SER A 91 -7.09 -11.19 1.81
N ASP A 92 -7.89 -11.86 2.65
CA ASP A 92 -8.62 -11.18 3.73
C ASP A 92 -7.67 -10.71 4.83
N LEU A 93 -6.66 -11.51 5.22
CA LEU A 93 -5.72 -11.13 6.28
C LEU A 93 -4.96 -9.84 5.96
N TRP A 94 -4.44 -9.69 4.73
CA TRP A 94 -3.65 -8.53 4.34
C TRP A 94 -4.52 -7.26 4.24
N THR A 95 -5.72 -7.35 3.65
CA THR A 95 -6.63 -6.19 3.57
C THR A 95 -7.18 -5.81 4.95
N LEU A 96 -7.50 -6.80 5.79
CA LEU A 96 -7.90 -6.59 7.17
C LEU A 96 -6.78 -5.93 7.98
N ALA A 97 -5.53 -6.32 7.75
CA ALA A 97 -4.39 -5.74 8.44
C ALA A 97 -4.19 -4.26 8.11
N GLY A 98 -4.40 -3.86 6.86
CA GLY A 98 -4.37 -2.45 6.46
C GLY A 98 -5.42 -1.61 7.22
N VAL A 99 -6.68 -2.06 7.24
CA VAL A 99 -7.76 -1.29 7.90
C VAL A 99 -7.62 -1.26 9.43
N VAL A 100 -7.12 -2.34 10.04
CA VAL A 100 -6.79 -2.37 11.48
C VAL A 100 -5.65 -1.39 11.77
N ALA A 101 -4.58 -1.43 10.98
CA ALA A 101 -3.43 -0.54 11.17
C ALA A 101 -3.82 0.94 11.05
N ILE A 102 -4.65 1.32 10.07
CA ILE A 102 -5.17 2.69 9.93
C ILE A 102 -5.89 3.13 11.21
N LYS A 103 -6.82 2.30 11.72
CA LYS A 103 -7.61 2.60 12.92
C LYS A 103 -6.73 2.72 14.18
N GLU A 104 -5.84 1.76 14.40
CA GLU A 104 -4.96 1.71 15.58
C GLU A 104 -3.92 2.85 15.59
N MET A 105 -3.53 3.37 14.41
CA MET A 105 -2.68 4.56 14.29
C MET A 105 -3.46 5.88 14.41
N GLY A 106 -4.76 5.85 14.77
CA GLY A 106 -5.59 7.03 14.98
C GLY A 106 -6.24 7.60 13.70
N GLY A 107 -6.29 6.81 12.63
CA GLY A 107 -6.95 7.15 11.38
C GLY A 107 -8.44 6.85 11.37
N PRO A 108 -9.12 7.08 10.24
CA PRO A 108 -10.55 6.81 10.11
C PRO A 108 -10.87 5.32 10.14
N GLU A 109 -12.11 5.00 10.50
CA GLU A 109 -12.65 3.65 10.31
C GLU A 109 -12.93 3.41 8.82
N VAL A 110 -12.26 2.41 8.25
CA VAL A 110 -12.43 2.03 6.86
C VAL A 110 -13.39 0.85 6.77
N PRO A 111 -14.52 0.98 6.02
CA PRO A 111 -15.41 -0.15 5.76
C PRO A 111 -14.65 -1.33 5.15
N TRP A 112 -14.88 -2.52 5.70
CA TRP A 112 -14.23 -3.75 5.24
C TRP A 112 -15.19 -4.93 5.34
N GLN A 113 -15.17 -5.79 4.34
CA GLN A 113 -15.94 -7.03 4.31
C GLN A 113 -15.06 -8.21 3.93
N PRO A 114 -15.26 -9.39 4.53
CA PRO A 114 -14.51 -10.59 4.20
C PRO A 114 -14.99 -11.24 2.90
N GLY A 115 -14.35 -12.32 2.54
CA GLY A 115 -14.79 -13.25 1.51
C GLY A 115 -13.82 -13.42 0.36
N ARG A 116 -12.65 -12.78 0.38
CA ARG A 116 -11.63 -12.95 -0.66
C ARG A 116 -11.03 -14.34 -0.61
N THR A 117 -10.70 -14.91 -1.77
CA THR A 117 -10.05 -16.22 -1.92
C THR A 117 -8.58 -16.08 -2.22
N ASP A 118 -7.78 -17.06 -1.84
CA ASP A 118 -6.39 -17.16 -2.27
C ASP A 118 -6.26 -17.95 -3.58
N LEU A 119 -5.35 -17.54 -4.45
CA LEU A 119 -5.01 -18.34 -5.63
C LEU A 119 -4.39 -19.68 -5.22
N VAL A 120 -4.67 -20.72 -6.00
CA VAL A 120 -4.08 -22.05 -5.82
C VAL A 120 -2.73 -22.18 -6.54
N ASP A 121 -2.56 -21.45 -7.65
CA ASP A 121 -1.34 -21.37 -8.48
C ASP A 121 -1.10 -19.92 -8.96
N ASP A 122 -0.09 -19.72 -9.80
CA ASP A 122 0.32 -18.41 -10.30
C ASP A 122 -0.35 -18.00 -11.63
N SER A 123 -1.29 -18.80 -12.17
CA SER A 123 -1.89 -18.57 -13.49
C SER A 123 -2.67 -17.25 -13.63
N LYS A 124 -3.07 -16.66 -12.50
CA LYS A 124 -3.85 -15.41 -12.42
C LYS A 124 -3.09 -14.25 -11.79
N VAL A 125 -1.80 -14.42 -11.52
CA VAL A 125 -0.97 -13.35 -10.95
C VAL A 125 -0.78 -12.25 -12.02
N PRO A 126 -1.07 -10.97 -11.70
CA PRO A 126 -0.98 -9.90 -12.68
C PRO A 126 0.46 -9.66 -13.16
N PRO A 127 0.65 -9.09 -14.36
CA PRO A 127 1.97 -8.67 -14.81
C PRO A 127 2.53 -7.53 -13.94
N ARG A 128 3.87 -7.46 -13.88
CA ARG A 128 4.60 -6.41 -13.16
C ARG A 128 4.36 -5.02 -13.76
N GLY A 129 4.62 -3.99 -12.95
CA GLY A 129 4.60 -2.58 -13.40
C GLY A 129 3.22 -1.93 -13.41
N ARG A 130 2.24 -2.49 -12.69
CA ARG A 130 0.90 -1.92 -12.55
C ARG A 130 0.74 -0.91 -11.41
N LEU A 131 1.74 -0.79 -10.54
CA LEU A 131 1.79 0.13 -9.42
C LEU A 131 2.36 1.49 -9.84
N PRO A 132 1.99 2.60 -9.15
CA PRO A 132 2.54 3.91 -9.46
C PRO A 132 4.05 3.99 -9.20
N ASP A 133 4.73 4.81 -9.98
CA ASP A 133 6.17 5.07 -9.86
C ASP A 133 6.33 6.44 -9.19
N GLY A 134 6.94 6.44 -8.00
CA GLY A 134 7.12 7.65 -7.20
C GLY A 134 7.94 8.73 -7.90
N ALA A 135 8.76 8.37 -8.88
CA ALA A 135 9.63 9.28 -9.62
C ALA A 135 8.91 10.10 -10.72
N LEU A 136 7.65 9.78 -11.03
CA LEU A 136 6.90 10.40 -12.12
C LEU A 136 5.94 11.50 -11.61
N GLY A 137 5.18 12.11 -12.53
CA GLY A 137 4.31 13.26 -12.27
C GLY A 137 2.81 12.94 -12.32
N ALA A 138 2.00 13.99 -12.39
CA ALA A 138 0.55 13.91 -12.33
C ALA A 138 -0.09 13.07 -13.45
N ASP A 139 0.44 13.14 -14.67
CA ASP A 139 -0.05 12.33 -15.80
C ASP A 139 0.12 10.83 -15.55
N HIS A 140 1.22 10.44 -14.89
CA HIS A 140 1.45 9.04 -14.51
C HIS A 140 0.47 8.59 -13.43
N LEU A 141 0.22 9.45 -12.42
CA LEU A 141 -0.78 9.16 -11.39
C LEU A 141 -2.15 8.93 -12.02
N ARG A 142 -2.59 9.83 -12.91
CA ARG A 142 -3.86 9.67 -13.63
C ARG A 142 -3.88 8.41 -14.49
N PHE A 143 -2.82 8.14 -15.25
CA PHE A 143 -2.71 6.94 -16.08
C PHE A 143 -2.93 5.65 -15.26
N ILE A 144 -2.27 5.54 -14.11
CA ILE A 144 -2.40 4.35 -13.24
C ILE A 144 -3.78 4.27 -12.58
N PHE A 145 -4.24 5.37 -11.99
CA PHE A 145 -5.43 5.35 -11.14
C PHE A 145 -6.74 5.40 -11.94
N TYR A 146 -6.77 6.05 -13.10
CA TYR A 146 -7.98 6.08 -13.95
C TYR A 146 -8.29 4.70 -14.53
N ARG A 147 -7.26 3.89 -14.82
CA ARG A 147 -7.39 2.47 -15.16
C ARG A 147 -8.12 1.66 -14.09
N MET A 148 -7.96 2.07 -12.83
CA MET A 148 -8.60 1.44 -11.67
C MET A 148 -9.97 2.05 -11.35
N GLY A 149 -10.42 3.06 -12.11
CA GLY A 149 -11.69 3.75 -11.91
C GLY A 149 -11.67 4.82 -10.82
N PHE A 150 -10.49 5.33 -10.42
CA PHE A 150 -10.40 6.46 -9.50
C PHE A 150 -10.44 7.81 -10.22
N ASN A 151 -10.84 8.86 -9.51
CA ASN A 151 -10.76 10.25 -9.96
C ASN A 151 -9.65 11.03 -9.23
N ASP A 152 -9.41 12.28 -9.63
CA ASP A 152 -8.36 13.13 -9.04
C ASP A 152 -8.49 13.32 -7.52
N GLN A 153 -9.72 13.44 -7.00
CA GLN A 153 -9.97 13.58 -5.57
C GLN A 153 -9.56 12.34 -4.79
N GLU A 154 -9.87 11.17 -5.32
CA GLU A 154 -9.55 9.88 -4.70
C GLU A 154 -8.04 9.60 -4.76
N ILE A 155 -7.37 9.98 -5.86
CA ILE A 155 -5.90 9.92 -5.98
C ILE A 155 -5.25 10.73 -4.85
N VAL A 156 -5.65 12.00 -4.69
CA VAL A 156 -5.07 12.88 -3.67
C VAL A 156 -5.40 12.36 -2.26
N ALA A 157 -6.62 11.85 -2.03
CA ALA A 157 -6.97 11.25 -0.76
C ALA A 157 -6.05 10.07 -0.44
N LEU A 158 -5.90 9.10 -1.35
CA LEU A 158 -5.06 7.91 -1.16
C LEU A 158 -3.58 8.26 -0.95
N ALA A 159 -3.06 9.27 -1.64
CA ALA A 159 -1.70 9.77 -1.43
C ALA A 159 -1.48 10.32 0.00
N GLY A 160 -2.53 10.76 0.69
CA GLY A 160 -2.47 11.10 2.11
C GLY A 160 -2.02 9.94 3.01
N GLY A 161 -2.06 8.69 2.52
CA GLY A 161 -1.45 7.54 3.18
C GLY A 161 0.05 7.68 3.41
N HIS A 162 0.76 8.53 2.63
CA HIS A 162 2.17 8.89 2.85
C HIS A 162 2.40 9.68 4.15
N ASN A 163 1.34 10.04 4.89
CA ASN A 163 1.49 10.43 6.29
C ASN A 163 2.09 9.29 7.16
N LEU A 164 2.07 8.04 6.70
CA LEU A 164 2.57 6.89 7.43
C LEU A 164 3.89 6.35 6.86
N GLY A 165 4.78 5.96 7.76
CA GLY A 165 6.04 5.28 7.43
C GLY A 165 7.05 6.17 6.74
N ARG A 166 7.92 5.52 5.97
CA ARG A 166 9.11 6.11 5.34
C ARG A 166 9.54 5.32 4.11
N CYS A 167 10.34 5.97 3.26
CA CYS A 167 11.05 5.33 2.16
C CYS A 167 12.41 4.77 2.59
N HIS A 168 12.88 3.74 1.89
CA HIS A 168 14.19 3.11 2.13
C HIS A 168 14.97 2.90 0.84
N THR A 169 16.25 3.28 0.87
CA THR A 169 17.17 3.22 -0.28
C THR A 169 17.32 1.81 -0.86
N ASP A 170 17.26 0.78 -0.02
CA ASP A 170 17.35 -0.64 -0.41
C ASP A 170 16.02 -1.22 -0.92
N ARG A 171 14.91 -0.49 -0.77
CA ARG A 171 13.57 -0.89 -1.21
C ARG A 171 13.15 -0.12 -2.46
N SER A 172 12.72 1.14 -2.28
CA SER A 172 12.22 2.00 -3.36
C SER A 172 13.33 2.82 -4.04
N GLY A 173 14.50 2.91 -3.41
CA GLY A 173 15.58 3.81 -3.84
C GLY A 173 15.42 5.24 -3.35
N PHE A 174 14.29 5.59 -2.75
CA PHE A 174 14.07 6.85 -2.04
C PHE A 174 14.40 6.68 -0.55
N GLU A 175 14.59 7.77 0.19
CA GLU A 175 15.01 7.69 1.59
C GLU A 175 14.31 8.73 2.47
N GLY A 176 13.87 8.28 3.65
CA GLY A 176 13.39 9.16 4.72
C GLY A 176 11.87 9.17 4.90
N PRO A 177 11.40 9.75 6.01
CA PRO A 177 9.98 9.90 6.30
C PRO A 177 9.36 11.13 5.62
N TRP A 178 8.05 11.10 5.37
CA TRP A 178 7.30 12.26 4.90
C TRP A 178 6.93 13.24 6.02
N VAL A 179 6.81 12.75 7.25
CA VAL A 179 6.36 13.51 8.43
C VAL A 179 7.17 13.10 9.66
N ASN A 180 7.22 13.98 10.69
CA ASN A 180 7.99 13.72 11.91
C ASN A 180 7.43 12.57 12.76
N ASN A 181 6.12 12.28 12.68
CA ASN A 181 5.49 11.18 13.41
C ASN A 181 4.82 10.17 12.46
N PRO A 182 5.61 9.30 11.82
CA PRO A 182 5.15 8.40 10.75
C PRO A 182 4.30 7.22 11.25
N THR A 183 4.03 7.12 12.56
CA THR A 183 3.21 6.04 13.14
C THR A 183 1.84 6.53 13.62
N ARG A 184 1.50 7.80 13.35
CA ARG A 184 0.19 8.38 13.67
C ARG A 184 -0.48 8.91 12.42
N PHE A 185 -1.67 8.39 12.10
CA PHE A 185 -2.46 8.85 10.97
C PHE A 185 -2.98 10.28 11.22
N SER A 186 -2.69 11.19 10.30
CA SER A 186 -3.06 12.61 10.41
C SER A 186 -3.06 13.27 9.02
N ASN A 187 -3.41 14.55 8.93
CA ASN A 187 -3.26 15.35 7.70
C ASN A 187 -1.93 16.13 7.67
N GLN A 188 -0.92 15.72 8.44
CA GLN A 188 0.38 16.38 8.50
C GLN A 188 1.11 16.33 7.15
N PHE A 189 0.98 15.24 6.38
CA PHE A 189 1.50 15.14 5.02
C PHE A 189 1.12 16.35 4.15
N PHE A 190 -0.18 16.69 4.06
CA PHE A 190 -0.64 17.84 3.27
C PHE A 190 -0.19 19.17 3.86
N ASN A 191 -0.17 19.30 5.19
CA ASN A 191 0.28 20.51 5.86
C ASN A 191 1.76 20.80 5.55
N LEU A 192 2.63 19.80 5.67
CA LEU A 192 4.06 19.94 5.41
C LEU A 192 4.36 20.12 3.92
N LEU A 193 3.66 19.39 3.04
CA LEU A 193 3.78 19.55 1.59
C LEU A 193 3.58 21.02 1.16
N LEU A 194 2.59 21.70 1.76
CA LEU A 194 2.30 23.11 1.46
C LEU A 194 3.24 24.09 2.15
N LYS A 195 3.55 23.89 3.44
CA LYS A 195 4.22 24.88 4.30
C LYS A 195 5.74 24.88 4.19
N LEU A 196 6.34 23.73 3.90
CA LEU A 196 7.80 23.60 3.84
C LEU A 196 8.34 23.94 2.44
N GLU A 197 9.57 24.44 2.42
CA GLU A 197 10.32 24.66 1.20
C GLU A 197 11.07 23.38 0.83
N TRP A 198 10.65 22.76 -0.27
CA TRP A 198 11.15 21.48 -0.73
C TRP A 198 12.28 21.67 -1.75
N THR A 199 13.47 21.20 -1.42
CA THR A 199 14.65 21.33 -2.29
C THR A 199 14.92 20.01 -3.02
N PRO A 200 15.14 20.02 -4.35
CA PRO A 200 15.55 18.81 -5.06
C PRO A 200 16.91 18.31 -4.55
N LYS A 201 16.99 17.01 -4.26
CA LYS A 201 18.21 16.32 -3.83
C LYS A 201 18.40 15.04 -4.63
N LYS A 202 19.59 14.87 -5.19
CA LYS A 202 20.03 13.61 -5.79
C LYS A 202 20.72 12.76 -4.73
N LEU A 203 20.19 11.56 -4.48
CA LEU A 203 20.74 10.59 -3.55
C LEU A 203 21.98 9.90 -4.14
N GLY A 204 22.77 9.25 -3.27
CA GLY A 204 23.99 8.53 -3.67
C GLY A 204 23.75 7.38 -4.65
N ASN A 205 22.55 6.80 -4.67
CA ASN A 205 22.14 5.77 -5.63
C ASN A 205 21.67 6.33 -6.99
N GLY A 206 21.67 7.65 -7.16
CA GLY A 206 21.24 8.35 -8.38
C GLY A 206 19.76 8.75 -8.43
N MET A 207 18.94 8.29 -7.48
CA MET A 207 17.53 8.70 -7.38
C MET A 207 17.43 10.17 -7.00
N SER A 208 16.39 10.85 -7.50
CA SER A 208 16.12 12.25 -7.17
C SER A 208 14.81 12.34 -6.41
N GLN A 209 14.85 13.04 -5.28
CA GLN A 209 13.70 13.31 -4.43
C GLN A 209 13.73 14.76 -3.97
N PHE A 210 12.75 15.18 -3.20
CA PHE A 210 12.74 16.48 -2.56
C PHE A 210 12.95 16.31 -1.07
N VAL A 211 13.68 17.23 -0.45
CA VAL A 211 13.95 17.20 0.99
C VAL A 211 13.65 18.54 1.64
N PHE A 212 13.37 18.47 2.93
CA PHE A 212 13.38 19.60 3.84
C PHE A 212 14.36 19.29 4.98
N VAL A 213 15.29 20.23 5.20
CA VAL A 213 16.22 20.20 6.33
C VAL A 213 15.69 21.19 7.35
N ASP A 214 15.42 20.73 8.57
CA ASP A 214 15.05 21.62 9.66
C ASP A 214 16.22 22.59 9.95
N PRO A 215 16.01 23.92 9.97
CA PRO A 215 17.06 24.87 10.29
C PRO A 215 17.70 24.64 11.67
N ASP A 216 16.97 24.02 12.59
CA ASP A 216 17.41 23.69 13.94
C ASP A 216 17.91 22.23 14.05
N ALA A 217 18.01 21.49 12.93
CA ALA A 217 18.49 20.11 12.91
C ALA A 217 19.93 20.00 13.43
N GLU A 218 20.16 19.04 14.31
CA GLU A 218 21.48 18.63 14.75
C GLU A 218 22.12 17.63 13.78
N GLU A 219 23.44 17.43 13.89
CA GLU A 219 24.14 16.43 13.09
C GLU A 219 23.59 15.03 13.38
N GLY A 220 23.00 14.41 12.35
CA GLY A 220 22.39 13.08 12.44
C GLY A 220 20.86 13.09 12.44
N ASP A 221 20.21 14.26 12.52
CA ASP A 221 18.77 14.36 12.38
C ASP A 221 18.29 13.94 10.98
N GLU A 222 17.23 13.15 10.94
CA GLU A 222 16.64 12.72 9.68
C GLU A 222 15.90 13.87 8.99
N MET A 223 16.19 14.05 7.70
CA MET A 223 15.46 15.00 6.85
C MET A 223 14.09 14.45 6.48
N LEU A 224 13.10 15.34 6.38
CA LEU A 224 11.83 14.99 5.74
C LEU A 224 12.00 14.93 4.22
N MET A 225 11.17 14.11 3.58
CA MET A 225 11.21 13.91 2.14
C MET A 225 9.84 13.98 1.48
N MET A 226 9.86 14.28 0.17
CA MET A 226 8.72 14.14 -0.74
C MET A 226 9.20 13.48 -2.03
N LEU A 227 8.35 12.62 -2.58
CA LEU A 227 8.53 12.04 -3.92
C LEU A 227 8.20 13.08 -4.99
N PRO A 228 8.72 12.94 -6.23
CA PRO A 228 8.23 13.70 -7.38
C PRO A 228 6.71 13.62 -7.57
N THR A 229 6.11 12.45 -7.34
CA THR A 229 4.65 12.28 -7.33
C THR A 229 3.95 13.08 -6.24
N ASP A 230 4.53 13.21 -5.03
CA ASP A 230 3.98 14.04 -3.95
C ASP A 230 4.02 15.53 -4.32
N ILE A 231 5.15 15.98 -4.89
CA ILE A 231 5.26 17.36 -5.41
C ILE A 231 4.25 17.62 -6.53
N ALA A 232 3.98 16.62 -7.38
CA ALA A 232 2.97 16.75 -8.43
C ALA A 232 1.56 17.01 -7.87
N LEU A 233 1.23 16.52 -6.68
CA LEU A 233 -0.05 16.85 -6.03
C LEU A 233 -0.17 18.34 -5.67
N LYS A 234 0.97 18.97 -5.33
CA LYS A 234 1.04 20.39 -5.00
C LYS A 234 1.04 21.27 -6.25
N THR A 235 1.64 20.83 -7.35
CA THR A 235 1.89 21.68 -8.54
C THR A 235 0.85 21.49 -9.64
N ASP A 236 0.18 20.34 -9.73
CA ASP A 236 -0.95 20.15 -10.64
C ASP A 236 -2.20 20.91 -10.13
N PRO A 237 -2.83 21.77 -10.95
CA PRO A 237 -3.94 22.60 -10.49
C PRO A 237 -5.14 21.82 -9.94
N LYS A 238 -5.47 20.64 -10.50
CA LYS A 238 -6.63 19.85 -10.07
C LYS A 238 -6.35 19.06 -8.81
N PHE A 239 -5.13 18.55 -8.64
CA PHE A 239 -4.73 17.93 -7.39
C PHE A 239 -4.58 18.95 -6.26
N GLN A 240 -4.02 20.13 -6.55
CA GLN A 240 -3.77 21.16 -5.56
C GLN A 240 -5.06 21.62 -4.87
N GLU A 241 -6.17 21.70 -5.60
CA GLU A 241 -7.50 22.01 -5.02
C GLU A 241 -7.85 21.07 -3.85
N TRP A 242 -7.53 19.78 -3.95
CA TRP A 242 -7.79 18.78 -2.91
C TRP A 242 -6.74 18.80 -1.80
N VAL A 243 -5.46 18.99 -2.15
CA VAL A 243 -4.37 19.15 -1.17
C VAL A 243 -4.68 20.31 -0.21
N LEU A 244 -5.11 21.45 -0.73
CA LEU A 244 -5.50 22.62 0.07
C LEU A 244 -6.68 22.31 1.01
N LYS A 245 -7.69 21.59 0.52
CA LYS A 245 -8.86 21.18 1.33
C LYS A 245 -8.44 20.24 2.47
N TYR A 246 -7.66 19.21 2.19
CA TYR A 246 -7.23 18.23 3.19
C TYR A 246 -6.21 18.77 4.21
N ALA A 247 -5.37 19.72 3.80
CA ALA A 247 -4.50 20.43 4.74
C ALA A 247 -5.31 21.25 5.75
N LYS A 248 -6.41 21.89 5.31
CA LYS A 248 -7.29 22.72 6.14
C LYS A 248 -8.26 21.89 6.99
N ASP A 249 -8.80 20.81 6.43
CA ASP A 249 -9.86 20.01 7.04
C ASP A 249 -9.45 18.53 7.12
N LYS A 250 -9.02 18.14 8.32
CA LYS A 250 -8.60 16.77 8.64
C LYS A 250 -9.77 15.79 8.58
N GLU A 251 -10.98 16.18 8.98
CA GLU A 251 -12.13 15.28 9.01
C GLU A 251 -12.64 14.99 7.60
N LEU A 252 -12.64 16.01 6.72
CA LEU A 252 -12.92 15.81 5.29
C LEU A 252 -11.90 14.86 4.64
N PHE A 253 -10.61 15.03 4.95
CA PHE A 253 -9.58 14.09 4.50
C PHE A 253 -9.86 12.67 4.98
N PHE A 254 -10.17 12.50 6.26
CA PHE A 254 -10.42 11.19 6.86
C PHE A 254 -11.62 10.48 6.22
N ASP A 255 -12.73 11.19 6.02
CA ASP A 255 -13.92 10.66 5.34
C ASP A 255 -13.60 10.22 3.90
N HIS A 256 -12.91 11.06 3.13
CA HIS A 256 -12.57 10.76 1.75
C HIS A 256 -11.53 9.64 1.63
N PHE A 257 -10.52 9.60 2.51
CA PHE A 257 -9.52 8.54 2.56
C PHE A 257 -10.18 7.19 2.87
N ALA A 258 -11.08 7.13 3.86
CA ALA A 258 -11.76 5.90 4.21
C ALA A 258 -12.58 5.34 3.04
N LYS A 259 -13.32 6.19 2.33
CA LYS A 259 -14.08 5.81 1.14
C LYS A 259 -13.18 5.33 0.01
N ALA A 260 -12.10 6.06 -0.29
CA ALA A 260 -11.19 5.72 -1.37
C ALA A 260 -10.39 4.43 -1.06
N PHE A 261 -9.95 4.24 0.18
CA PHE A 261 -9.24 3.02 0.60
C PHE A 261 -10.18 1.81 0.65
N ALA A 262 -11.43 1.98 1.10
CA ALA A 262 -12.44 0.94 1.02
C ALA A 262 -12.72 0.54 -0.43
N LYS A 263 -12.87 1.51 -1.34
CA LYS A 263 -13.01 1.25 -2.79
C LYS A 263 -11.81 0.49 -3.34
N LEU A 264 -10.59 0.91 -3.01
CA LEU A 264 -9.36 0.27 -3.46
C LEU A 264 -9.33 -1.21 -3.13
N ILE A 265 -9.49 -1.55 -1.85
CA ILE A 265 -9.38 -2.95 -1.41
C ILE A 265 -10.54 -3.81 -1.92
N GLU A 266 -11.57 -3.20 -2.51
CA GLU A 266 -12.74 -3.85 -3.10
C GLU A 266 -12.71 -3.92 -4.64
N LEU A 267 -11.65 -3.38 -5.27
CA LEU A 267 -11.49 -3.47 -6.72
C LEU A 267 -11.42 -4.93 -7.17
N GLY A 268 -12.16 -5.22 -8.24
CA GLY A 268 -12.33 -6.58 -8.76
C GLY A 268 -13.25 -7.47 -7.94
N ILE A 269 -13.79 -7.04 -6.80
CA ILE A 269 -14.74 -7.83 -6.00
C ILE A 269 -16.18 -7.57 -6.46
N LYS A 270 -16.95 -8.64 -6.71
CA LYS A 270 -18.38 -8.59 -6.99
C LYS A 270 -19.11 -9.25 -5.82
N ARG A 271 -20.14 -8.59 -5.28
CA ARG A 271 -20.93 -9.11 -4.15
C ARG A 271 -22.41 -9.26 -4.50
N ASP A 272 -23.07 -10.22 -3.85
CA ASP A 272 -24.53 -10.34 -3.88
C ASP A 272 -25.21 -9.41 -2.84
N GLU A 273 -26.53 -9.44 -2.76
CA GLU A 273 -27.33 -8.64 -1.81
C GLU A 273 -27.03 -8.93 -0.34
N LYS A 274 -26.44 -10.10 -0.04
CA LYS A 274 -26.04 -10.50 1.31
C LYS A 274 -24.59 -10.14 1.62
N GLY A 275 -23.90 -9.49 0.69
CA GLY A 275 -22.49 -9.14 0.80
C GLY A 275 -21.54 -10.31 0.55
N LEU A 276 -21.99 -11.45 0.03
CA LEU A 276 -21.12 -12.57 -0.30
C LEU A 276 -20.40 -12.32 -1.61
N VAL A 277 -19.10 -12.66 -1.67
CA VAL A 277 -18.30 -12.51 -2.90
C VAL A 277 -18.70 -13.56 -3.93
N ILE A 278 -19.06 -13.13 -5.13
CA ILE A 278 -19.57 -13.95 -6.25
C ILE A 278 -18.66 -13.96 -7.48
N ASN A 279 -17.39 -13.59 -7.31
CA ASN A 279 -16.37 -13.77 -8.35
C ASN A 279 -16.24 -15.24 -8.76
N ALA A 280 -15.83 -15.50 -10.01
CA ALA A 280 -15.71 -16.86 -10.54
C ALA A 280 -14.79 -17.75 -9.67
N ASP A 281 -13.72 -17.20 -9.12
CA ASP A 281 -12.81 -17.91 -8.20
C ASP A 281 -13.48 -18.29 -6.89
N ASN A 282 -14.34 -17.42 -6.36
CA ASN A 282 -15.09 -17.67 -5.14
C ASN A 282 -16.18 -18.72 -5.35
N VAL A 283 -16.90 -18.67 -6.48
CA VAL A 283 -17.97 -19.61 -6.79
C VAL A 283 -17.42 -21.01 -7.07
N ARG A 284 -16.29 -21.12 -7.76
CA ARG A 284 -15.69 -22.42 -8.15
C ARG A 284 -14.73 -22.98 -7.11
N GLY A 285 -13.91 -22.13 -6.50
CA GLY A 285 -12.88 -22.51 -5.55
C GLY A 285 -13.35 -22.50 -4.10
N GLY A 286 -14.35 -21.69 -3.77
CA GLY A 286 -14.80 -21.49 -2.38
C GLY A 286 -13.79 -20.71 -1.53
N TYR A 287 -14.19 -20.36 -0.31
CA TYR A 287 -13.33 -19.66 0.67
C TYR A 287 -12.31 -20.64 1.28
N ILE A 288 -11.20 -20.83 0.57
CA ILE A 288 -10.12 -21.74 0.98
C ILE A 288 -8.86 -20.92 1.27
N SER A 289 -8.39 -20.98 2.51
CA SER A 289 -7.08 -20.46 2.86
C SER A 289 -6.00 -21.28 2.18
N ALA A 290 -5.13 -20.60 1.42
CA ALA A 290 -3.93 -21.25 0.92
C ALA A 290 -2.93 -21.53 2.06
N PRO A 291 -2.04 -22.53 1.90
CA PRO A 291 -0.89 -22.67 2.79
C PRO A 291 0.10 -21.52 2.60
N LYS A 292 0.96 -21.31 3.60
CA LYS A 292 2.11 -20.41 3.49
C LYS A 292 2.99 -20.80 2.30
N LYS A 293 3.43 -19.81 1.51
CA LYS A 293 4.45 -20.00 0.47
C LYS A 293 5.84 -19.64 1.02
N SER A 294 6.90 -20.10 0.35
CA SER A 294 8.29 -19.82 0.74
C SER A 294 8.52 -18.33 0.97
N ASP A 295 9.23 -17.99 2.05
CA ASP A 295 9.69 -16.61 2.29
C ASP A 295 10.79 -16.21 1.30
N THR A 296 11.41 -17.20 0.64
CA THR A 296 12.40 -17.00 -0.43
C THR A 296 11.70 -16.89 -1.79
N PRO A 297 11.88 -15.78 -2.52
CA PRO A 297 11.59 -15.65 -3.95
C PRO A 297 11.94 -16.88 -4.78
N THR A 298 10.98 -17.45 -5.52
CA THR A 298 11.21 -18.57 -6.44
C THR A 298 10.65 -18.23 -7.81
N GLY A 299 11.51 -17.83 -8.74
CA GLY A 299 11.11 -17.45 -10.10
C GLY A 299 12.33 -17.20 -10.99
N PRO A 300 12.11 -16.97 -12.29
CA PRO A 300 13.21 -16.82 -13.24
C PRO A 300 14.15 -15.68 -12.82
N PRO A 301 15.48 -15.87 -12.93
CA PRO A 301 16.45 -14.88 -12.49
C PRO A 301 16.19 -13.53 -13.15
N ARG A 302 16.43 -12.45 -12.39
CA ARG A 302 16.30 -11.07 -12.84
C ARG A 302 17.12 -10.89 -14.12
N GLN A 303 16.46 -10.61 -15.25
CA GLN A 303 17.15 -10.29 -16.50
C GLN A 303 18.14 -9.16 -16.26
N SER A 304 19.34 -9.29 -16.80
CA SER A 304 20.40 -8.32 -16.63
C SER A 304 19.98 -6.95 -17.19
N LYS A 305 20.55 -5.85 -16.69
CA LYS A 305 20.30 -4.49 -17.23
C LYS A 305 20.47 -4.41 -18.75
N LYS A 306 21.33 -5.25 -19.35
CA LYS A 306 21.54 -5.33 -20.81
C LYS A 306 20.36 -5.93 -21.57
N GLU A 307 19.63 -6.87 -20.97
CA GLU A 307 18.48 -7.53 -21.60
C GLU A 307 17.22 -6.67 -21.49
N ALA A 308 17.04 -5.96 -20.37
CA ALA A 308 15.92 -5.04 -20.16
C ALA A 308 15.93 -3.83 -21.12
N VAL A 309 17.11 -3.37 -21.54
CA VAL A 309 17.26 -2.30 -22.56
C VAL A 309 16.91 -2.83 -23.96
N ARG A 310 17.17 -4.10 -24.23
CA ARG A 310 16.93 -4.72 -25.53
C ARG A 310 15.46 -5.08 -25.77
N ALA A 311 14.69 -5.28 -24.70
CA ALA A 311 13.24 -5.51 -24.74
C ALA A 311 12.40 -4.22 -24.80
N ARG A 312 13.05 -3.04 -24.70
CA ARG A 312 12.43 -1.70 -24.79
C ARG A 312 12.75 -0.97 -26.10
N LEU A 313 13.35 -1.66 -27.06
CA LEU A 313 13.55 -1.23 -28.45
C LEU A 313 12.72 -2.13 -29.37
#